data_AF-A0A1A7WYV2-F1
#
_entry.id   AF-A0A1A7WYV2-F1
#
_cell.length_a   1.000
_cell.length_b   1.000
_cell.length_c   1.000
_cell.angle_alpha   90.00
_cell.angle_beta   90.00
_cell.angle_gamma   90.00
#
_symmetry.space_group_name_H-M   'P 1'
#
loop_
_entity.id
_entity.type
_entity.pdbx_description
1 polymer ?
#
loop_
_entity_poly.entity_id
_entity_poly.type
_entity_poly.pdbx_seq_one_letter_code
_entity_poly.pdbx_strand_id
1 'polypeptide(L)'
;MSDGEEHLDRLQQAELTRTTCMSLWRAGAVQAWMEVVMGMPMYIQACSENVKSGKVLLGLTDEDLELGLGIGNPIHRRKIRLAIEDYRRAEGEQGLSKATEMDHHWVSTSWLSDVGLPQYCQTFQTHLVDGRVLNSLSRRDLEKFLNISDHFHQTSILLAIQLLQMLGFDKEALQARRTKCEHQNWDPIVWTCHRVMKWIRNIDLEEFADNLQGKGIHGAVITLDQSFDTEAFAKALGIPSNKHMLQRHLFEEIKLLSVPL
;
A
#
# COMPACT_ATOMS: atom_id res chain seq x y z
N MET A 1 -17.11 -34.59 1.71
CA MET A 1 -17.04 -33.46 2.65
C MET A 1 -17.92 -32.37 2.10
N SER A 2 -18.67 -31.66 2.95
CA SER A 2 -19.45 -30.52 2.47
C SER A 2 -18.53 -29.35 2.11
N ASP A 3 -18.93 -28.48 1.18
CA ASP A 3 -18.15 -27.28 0.79
C ASP A 3 -17.76 -26.42 2.02
N GLY A 4 -18.60 -26.42 3.08
CA GLY A 4 -18.32 -25.70 4.32
C GLY A 4 -17.25 -26.34 5.20
N GLU A 5 -17.12 -27.66 5.21
CA GLU A 5 -16.06 -28.38 5.95
C GLU A 5 -14.69 -28.16 5.30
N GLU A 6 -14.65 -28.16 3.97
CA GLU A 6 -13.41 -27.93 3.22
C GLU A 6 -12.90 -26.48 3.38
N HIS A 7 -13.81 -25.50 3.39
CA HIS A 7 -13.45 -24.11 3.66
C HIS A 7 -12.90 -23.91 5.08
N LEU A 8 -13.52 -24.54 6.07
CA LEU A 8 -13.06 -24.46 7.47
C LEU A 8 -11.67 -25.09 7.66
N ASP A 9 -11.41 -26.25 7.04
CA ASP A 9 -10.09 -26.88 7.06
C ASP A 9 -9.02 -25.95 6.44
N ARG A 10 -9.32 -25.32 5.30
CA ARG A 10 -8.40 -24.35 4.67
C ARG A 10 -8.09 -23.16 5.57
N LEU A 11 -9.07 -22.62 6.30
CA LEU A 11 -8.82 -21.54 7.27
C LEU A 11 -7.94 -21.99 8.44
N GLN A 12 -8.15 -23.21 8.94
CA GLN A 12 -7.30 -23.78 9.99
C GLN A 12 -5.86 -23.98 9.49
N GLN A 13 -5.69 -24.50 8.27
CA GLN A 13 -4.38 -24.62 7.62
C GLN A 13 -3.70 -23.26 7.42
N ALA A 14 -4.47 -22.23 7.05
CA ALA A 14 -3.93 -20.87 6.91
C ALA A 14 -3.45 -20.31 8.26
N GLU A 15 -4.16 -20.57 9.36
CA GLU A 15 -3.71 -20.13 10.68
C GLU A 15 -2.41 -20.83 11.11
N LEU A 16 -2.24 -22.12 10.80
CA LEU A 16 -0.99 -22.86 11.05
C LEU A 16 0.23 -22.22 10.35
N THR A 17 0.02 -21.55 9.21
CA THR A 17 1.10 -20.88 8.47
C THR A 17 1.69 -19.68 9.24
N ARG A 18 0.96 -19.12 10.22
CA ARG A 18 1.42 -17.99 11.02
C ARG A 18 2.38 -18.39 12.12
N THR A 19 2.26 -19.62 12.62
CA THR A 19 3.02 -20.12 13.78
C THR A 19 4.05 -21.18 13.42
N THR A 20 4.06 -21.64 12.17
CA THR A 20 4.91 -22.74 11.71
C THR A 20 5.87 -22.25 10.63
N CYS A 21 7.15 -22.56 10.75
CA CYS A 21 8.15 -22.26 9.71
C CYS A 21 7.75 -22.85 8.35
N MET A 22 7.91 -22.07 7.28
CA MET A 22 7.49 -22.48 5.93
C MET A 22 8.18 -23.77 5.49
N SER A 23 9.43 -24.01 5.89
CA SER A 23 10.16 -25.26 5.62
C SER A 23 9.46 -26.52 6.14
N LEU A 24 8.59 -26.40 7.15
CA LEU A 24 7.84 -27.52 7.75
C LEU A 24 6.44 -27.70 7.16
N TRP A 25 6.00 -26.81 6.26
CA TRP A 25 4.66 -26.89 5.68
C TRP A 25 4.49 -28.10 4.77
N ARG A 26 3.36 -28.79 4.94
CA ARG A 26 2.88 -29.81 3.99
C ARG A 26 2.10 -29.14 2.84
N ALA A 27 1.79 -29.91 1.80
CA ALA A 27 1.06 -29.44 0.63
C ALA A 27 -0.23 -28.67 0.97
N GLY A 28 -1.02 -29.14 1.95
CA GLY A 28 -2.25 -28.45 2.38
C GLY A 28 -2.01 -27.03 2.91
N ALA A 29 -1.01 -26.86 3.79
CA ALA A 29 -0.64 -25.54 4.31
C ALA A 29 -0.11 -24.60 3.21
N VAL A 30 0.61 -25.12 2.21
CA VAL A 30 1.04 -24.34 1.04
C VAL A 30 -0.16 -23.84 0.22
N GLN A 31 -1.14 -24.70 -0.02
CA GLN A 31 -2.35 -24.34 -0.77
C GLN A 31 -3.18 -23.30 0.00
N ALA A 32 -3.39 -23.52 1.30
CA ALA A 32 -4.10 -22.58 2.16
C ALA A 32 -3.39 -21.23 2.24
N TRP A 33 -2.06 -21.22 2.30
CA TRP A 33 -1.27 -19.98 2.26
C TRP A 33 -1.45 -19.23 0.94
N MET A 34 -1.39 -19.92 -0.21
CA MET A 34 -1.58 -19.30 -1.53
C MET A 34 -2.99 -18.70 -1.67
N GLU A 35 -4.00 -19.43 -1.21
CA GLU A 35 -5.39 -19.03 -1.31
C GLU A 35 -5.75 -17.90 -0.34
N VAL A 36 -5.56 -18.16 0.96
CA VAL A 36 -6.11 -17.33 2.04
C VAL A 36 -5.17 -16.20 2.42
N VAL A 37 -3.88 -16.51 2.61
CA VAL A 37 -2.91 -15.52 3.09
C VAL A 37 -2.45 -14.60 1.96
N MET A 38 -2.16 -15.19 0.79
CA MET A 38 -1.69 -14.42 -0.37
C MET A 38 -2.85 -13.85 -1.19
N GLY A 39 -4.06 -14.41 -1.07
CA GLY A 39 -5.22 -13.99 -1.84
C GLY A 39 -5.12 -14.35 -3.32
N MET A 40 -4.53 -15.51 -3.64
CA MET A 40 -4.20 -15.92 -5.02
C MET A 40 -4.86 -17.25 -5.42
N PRO A 41 -6.20 -17.38 -5.32
CA PRO A 41 -6.88 -18.64 -5.59
C PRO A 41 -6.71 -19.14 -7.03
N MET A 42 -6.48 -18.21 -7.97
CA MET A 42 -6.30 -18.54 -9.38
C MET A 42 -5.07 -19.41 -9.67
N TYR A 43 -4.11 -19.50 -8.74
CA TYR A 43 -2.89 -20.30 -8.90
C TYR A 43 -2.90 -21.62 -8.09
N ILE A 44 -3.99 -21.93 -7.37
CA ILE A 44 -4.04 -23.12 -6.50
C ILE A 44 -3.86 -24.40 -7.30
N GLN A 45 -4.51 -24.54 -8.45
CA GLN A 45 -4.45 -25.78 -9.23
C GLN A 45 -3.00 -26.10 -9.61
N ALA A 46 -2.32 -25.19 -10.29
CA ALA A 46 -0.92 -25.36 -10.67
C ALA A 46 -0.01 -25.50 -9.44
N CYS A 47 -0.29 -24.79 -8.35
CA CYS A 47 0.45 -24.93 -7.09
C CYS A 47 0.30 -26.33 -6.49
N SER A 48 -0.91 -26.90 -6.49
CA SER A 48 -1.19 -28.24 -5.97
C SER A 48 -0.49 -29.33 -6.78
N GLU A 49 -0.36 -29.14 -8.09
CA GLU A 49 0.29 -30.07 -9.02
C GLU A 49 1.82 -30.04 -8.85
N ASN A 50 2.40 -28.84 -8.70
CA ASN A 50 3.85 -28.64 -8.79
C ASN A 50 4.56 -28.42 -7.43
N VAL A 51 3.85 -28.04 -6.37
CA VAL A 51 4.44 -27.70 -5.05
C VAL A 51 3.91 -28.61 -3.96
N LYS A 52 4.75 -29.55 -3.50
CA LYS A 52 4.35 -30.60 -2.54
C LYS A 52 4.69 -30.30 -1.08
N SER A 53 5.49 -29.28 -0.81
CA SER A 53 5.85 -28.85 0.55
C SER A 53 6.33 -27.41 0.54
N GLY A 54 6.35 -26.78 1.72
CA GLY A 54 6.89 -25.43 1.84
C GLY A 54 8.39 -25.36 1.60
N LYS A 55 9.14 -26.47 1.79
CA LYS A 55 10.55 -26.54 1.38
C LYS A 55 10.74 -26.42 -0.14
N VAL A 56 9.80 -26.96 -0.93
CA VAL A 56 9.77 -26.77 -2.40
C VAL A 56 9.39 -25.32 -2.73
N LEU A 57 8.37 -24.77 -2.07
CA LEU A 57 7.95 -23.38 -2.25
C LEU A 57 9.11 -22.39 -1.97
N LEU A 58 9.85 -22.62 -0.88
CA LEU A 58 11.04 -21.86 -0.52
C LEU A 58 12.19 -22.02 -1.52
N GLY A 59 12.13 -22.94 -2.47
CA GLY A 59 13.14 -23.16 -3.49
C GLY A 59 12.82 -22.56 -4.86
N LEU A 60 11.60 -22.06 -5.08
CA LEU A 60 11.16 -21.63 -6.41
C LEU A 60 11.94 -20.42 -6.94
N THR A 61 12.31 -20.49 -8.21
CA THR A 61 12.94 -19.43 -9.00
C THR A 61 11.91 -18.60 -9.78
N ASP A 62 12.34 -17.58 -10.55
CA ASP A 62 11.38 -16.82 -11.37
C ASP A 62 10.78 -17.68 -12.47
N GLU A 63 11.62 -18.53 -13.06
CA GLU A 63 11.25 -19.44 -14.12
C GLU A 63 10.27 -20.50 -13.60
N ASP A 64 10.45 -21.01 -12.38
CA ASP A 64 9.48 -21.94 -11.78
C ASP A 64 8.12 -21.28 -11.53
N LEU A 65 8.11 -20.00 -11.12
CA LEU A 65 6.87 -19.25 -10.94
C LEU A 65 6.17 -18.97 -12.28
N GLU A 66 6.93 -18.62 -13.31
CA GLU A 66 6.39 -18.30 -14.63
C GLU A 66 5.91 -19.55 -15.39
N LEU A 67 6.77 -20.56 -15.51
CA LEU A 67 6.50 -21.77 -16.29
C LEU A 67 5.81 -22.85 -15.47
N GLY A 68 6.27 -23.10 -14.25
CA GLY A 68 5.75 -24.16 -13.38
C GLY A 68 4.39 -23.82 -12.78
N LEU A 69 4.19 -22.58 -12.35
CA LEU A 69 2.91 -22.12 -11.79
C LEU A 69 2.05 -21.32 -12.78
N GLY A 70 2.53 -21.07 -13.99
CA GLY A 70 1.78 -20.34 -15.02
C GLY A 70 1.55 -18.85 -14.69
N ILE A 71 2.38 -18.26 -13.83
CA ILE A 71 2.18 -16.90 -13.33
C ILE A 71 2.75 -15.90 -14.33
N GLY A 72 2.00 -15.61 -15.39
CA GLY A 72 2.43 -14.67 -16.44
C GLY A 72 2.49 -13.20 -16.01
N ASN A 73 1.77 -12.80 -14.95
CA ASN A 73 1.78 -11.41 -14.47
C ASN A 73 3.04 -11.14 -13.62
N PRO A 74 3.90 -10.18 -14.00
CA PRO A 74 5.17 -9.92 -13.31
C PRO A 74 5.00 -9.39 -11.88
N ILE A 75 3.92 -8.68 -11.56
CA ILE A 75 3.65 -8.21 -10.19
C ILE A 75 3.17 -9.37 -9.32
N HIS A 76 2.40 -10.31 -9.86
CA HIS A 76 1.99 -11.52 -9.12
C HIS A 76 3.21 -12.38 -8.78
N ARG A 77 4.14 -12.57 -9.73
CA ARG A 77 5.43 -13.25 -9.46
C ARG A 77 6.20 -12.51 -8.37
N ARG A 78 6.34 -11.19 -8.49
CA ARG A 78 7.04 -10.36 -7.50
C ARG A 78 6.42 -10.51 -6.10
N LYS A 79 5.09 -10.48 -5.99
CA LYS A 79 4.36 -10.68 -4.73
C LYS A 79 4.74 -11.99 -4.04
N ILE A 80 4.74 -13.10 -4.78
CA ILE A 80 5.10 -14.42 -4.24
C ILE A 80 6.58 -14.47 -3.85
N ARG A 81 7.48 -13.93 -4.68
CA ARG A 81 8.92 -13.88 -4.37
C ARG A 81 9.21 -13.11 -3.08
N LEU A 82 8.64 -11.91 -2.96
CA LEU A 82 8.81 -11.08 -1.78
C LEU A 82 8.24 -11.78 -0.53
N ALA A 83 7.12 -12.49 -0.68
CA ALA A 83 6.58 -13.28 0.41
C ALA A 83 7.54 -14.43 0.80
N ILE A 84 8.01 -15.23 -0.17
CA ILE A 84 8.99 -16.30 0.09
C ILE A 84 10.24 -15.75 0.80
N GLU A 85 10.77 -14.62 0.35
CA GLU A 85 11.92 -13.98 1.01
C GLU A 85 11.63 -13.54 2.45
N ASP A 86 10.44 -12.99 2.70
CA ASP A 86 10.01 -12.59 4.04
C ASP A 86 9.90 -13.81 4.98
N TYR A 87 9.31 -14.91 4.49
CA TYR A 87 9.26 -16.17 5.24
C TYR A 87 10.65 -16.79 5.46
N ARG A 88 11.58 -16.72 4.49
CA ARG A 88 12.97 -17.16 4.68
C ARG A 88 13.68 -16.36 5.79
N ARG A 89 13.49 -15.04 5.82
CA ARG A 89 14.06 -14.18 6.88
C ARG A 89 13.45 -14.51 8.23
N ALA A 90 12.14 -14.82 8.26
CA ALA A 90 11.44 -15.10 9.49
C ALA A 90 11.82 -16.43 10.17
N GLU A 91 12.45 -17.36 9.45
CA GLU A 91 12.97 -18.60 10.06
C GLU A 91 14.17 -18.34 11.01
N GLY A 92 14.82 -17.17 10.93
CA GLY A 92 16.00 -16.79 11.70
C GLY A 92 15.73 -15.87 12.90
N GLU A 93 14.72 -16.17 13.71
CA GLU A 93 14.29 -15.43 14.94
C GLU A 93 13.62 -14.07 14.72
N GLN A 94 13.57 -13.57 13.49
CA GLN A 94 12.80 -12.37 13.15
C GLN A 94 11.35 -12.78 12.85
N GLY A 95 10.35 -12.03 13.31
CA GLY A 95 8.97 -12.25 12.86
C GLY A 95 8.82 -11.89 11.37
N LEU A 96 7.66 -12.22 10.76
CA LEU A 96 7.31 -11.68 9.45
C LEU A 96 7.32 -10.14 9.47
N SER A 97 7.69 -9.52 8.34
CA SER A 97 7.64 -8.07 8.24
C SER A 97 6.22 -7.53 8.46
N LYS A 98 6.11 -6.33 9.04
CA LYS A 98 4.83 -5.63 9.22
C LYS A 98 4.12 -5.31 7.90
N ALA A 99 4.85 -5.29 6.78
CA ALA A 99 4.29 -5.16 5.44
C ALA A 99 3.31 -6.31 5.08
N THR A 100 3.35 -7.44 5.78
CA THR A 100 2.37 -8.53 5.62
C THR A 100 0.98 -8.21 6.16
N GLU A 101 0.83 -7.21 7.04
CA GLU A 101 -0.46 -6.77 7.60
C GLU A 101 -1.27 -5.91 6.61
N MET A 102 -0.65 -5.54 5.48
CA MET A 102 -1.24 -4.72 4.43
C MET A 102 -1.55 -5.58 3.20
N ASP A 103 -2.70 -6.27 3.22
CA ASP A 103 -3.13 -7.05 2.07
C ASP A 103 -3.49 -6.17 0.86
N HIS A 104 -3.65 -6.81 -0.30
CA HIS A 104 -3.96 -6.11 -1.54
C HIS A 104 -5.35 -5.47 -1.57
N HIS A 105 -6.27 -5.96 -0.73
CA HIS A 105 -7.60 -5.37 -0.60
C HIS A 105 -7.54 -4.04 0.14
N TRP A 106 -6.83 -3.98 1.29
CA TRP A 106 -6.61 -2.75 2.04
C TRP A 106 -5.82 -1.73 1.23
N VAL A 107 -4.77 -2.17 0.53
CA VAL A 107 -3.98 -1.27 -0.36
C VAL A 107 -4.88 -0.65 -1.44
N SER A 108 -5.68 -1.48 -2.11
CA SER A 108 -6.50 -1.01 -3.23
C SER A 108 -7.73 -0.23 -2.79
N THR A 109 -8.36 -0.51 -1.66
CA THR A 109 -9.65 0.10 -1.27
C THR A 109 -9.54 1.20 -0.23
N SER A 110 -8.53 1.13 0.65
CA SER A 110 -8.36 2.06 1.76
C SER A 110 -7.16 2.97 1.55
N TRP A 111 -5.97 2.39 1.39
CA TRP A 111 -4.73 3.16 1.33
C TRP A 111 -4.66 4.12 0.13
N LEU A 112 -5.05 3.68 -1.08
CA LEU A 112 -5.09 4.58 -2.23
C LEU A 112 -6.09 5.74 -2.07
N SER A 113 -7.21 5.50 -1.38
CA SER A 113 -8.16 6.55 -1.01
C SER A 113 -7.51 7.56 -0.06
N ASP A 114 -6.80 7.06 0.97
CA ASP A 114 -6.05 7.90 1.91
C ASP A 114 -4.97 8.74 1.24
N VAL A 115 -4.31 8.21 0.21
CA VAL A 115 -3.31 8.91 -0.61
C VAL A 115 -3.95 9.98 -1.51
N GLY A 116 -5.26 9.85 -1.80
CA GLY A 116 -6.00 10.74 -2.70
C GLY A 116 -5.93 10.32 -4.16
N LEU A 117 -5.72 9.03 -4.45
CA LEU A 117 -5.65 8.46 -5.80
C LEU A 117 -6.61 7.26 -6.00
N PRO A 118 -7.91 7.38 -5.67
CA PRO A 118 -8.86 6.29 -5.82
C PRO A 118 -9.06 5.82 -7.27
N GLN A 119 -8.68 6.63 -8.26
CA GLN A 119 -8.74 6.22 -9.67
C GLN A 119 -7.82 5.02 -10.01
N TYR A 120 -6.84 4.69 -9.17
CA TYR A 120 -5.93 3.56 -9.38
C TYR A 120 -6.33 2.29 -8.63
N CYS A 121 -7.43 2.31 -7.85
CA CYS A 121 -7.88 1.18 -7.03
C CYS A 121 -7.97 -0.12 -7.82
N GLN A 122 -8.65 -0.10 -8.97
CA GLN A 122 -8.86 -1.29 -9.78
C GLN A 122 -7.55 -1.86 -10.34
N THR A 123 -6.61 -1.00 -10.73
CA THR A 123 -5.30 -1.45 -11.25
C THR A 123 -4.46 -2.12 -10.17
N PHE A 124 -4.42 -1.55 -8.95
CA PHE A 124 -3.70 -2.16 -7.82
C PHE A 124 -4.34 -3.48 -7.38
N GLN A 125 -5.68 -3.54 -7.36
CA GLN A 125 -6.43 -4.76 -7.05
C GLN A 125 -6.13 -5.86 -8.08
N THR A 126 -6.20 -5.53 -9.38
CA THR A 126 -5.94 -6.49 -10.47
C THR A 126 -4.52 -7.07 -10.42
N HIS A 127 -3.54 -6.27 -9.98
CA HIS A 127 -2.14 -6.69 -9.84
C HIS A 127 -1.79 -7.21 -8.44
N LEU A 128 -2.77 -7.35 -7.54
CA LEU A 128 -2.60 -7.90 -6.18
C LEU A 128 -1.50 -7.22 -5.35
N VAL A 129 -1.33 -5.90 -5.53
CA VAL A 129 -0.29 -5.09 -4.87
C VAL A 129 -0.55 -5.05 -3.36
N ASP A 130 0.28 -5.73 -2.57
CA ASP A 130 0.25 -5.69 -1.10
C ASP A 130 1.38 -4.81 -0.52
N GLY A 131 1.49 -4.72 0.80
CA GLY A 131 2.53 -3.92 1.47
C GLY A 131 3.96 -4.30 1.07
N ARG A 132 4.23 -5.59 0.84
CA ARG A 132 5.55 -6.04 0.37
C ARG A 132 5.82 -5.54 -1.05
N VAL A 133 4.85 -5.69 -1.94
CA VAL A 133 4.95 -5.16 -3.31
C VAL A 133 5.15 -3.65 -3.26
N LEU A 134 4.35 -2.90 -2.49
CA LEU A 134 4.49 -1.45 -2.31
C LEU A 134 5.94 -1.07 -1.94
N ASN A 135 6.54 -1.76 -0.96
CA ASN A 135 7.90 -1.49 -0.52
C ASN A 135 8.98 -1.75 -1.60
N SER A 136 8.62 -2.45 -2.68
CA SER A 136 9.52 -2.78 -3.80
C SER A 136 9.28 -1.94 -5.06
N LEU A 137 8.22 -1.12 -5.10
CA LEU A 137 7.86 -0.39 -6.31
C LEU A 137 8.84 0.76 -6.58
N SER A 138 9.31 0.82 -7.81
CA SER A 138 10.02 1.98 -8.36
C SER A 138 9.10 2.83 -9.23
N ARG A 139 9.53 4.06 -9.56
CA ARG A 139 8.84 4.91 -10.55
C ARG A 139 8.58 4.17 -11.87
N ARG A 140 9.58 3.42 -12.34
CA ARG A 140 9.47 2.61 -13.58
C ARG A 140 8.42 1.53 -13.46
N ASP A 141 8.24 0.91 -12.29
CA ASP A 141 7.21 -0.10 -12.06
C ASP A 141 5.81 0.50 -12.11
N LEU A 142 5.62 1.68 -11.51
CA LEU A 142 4.34 2.40 -11.55
C LEU A 142 3.90 2.69 -13.00
N GLU A 143 4.83 3.14 -13.84
CA GLU A 143 4.55 3.38 -15.25
C GLU A 143 4.34 2.09 -16.04
N LYS A 144 5.31 1.17 -15.97
CA LYS A 144 5.36 -0.02 -16.83
C LYS A 144 4.27 -1.05 -16.51
N PHE A 145 3.99 -1.27 -15.22
CA PHE A 145 3.14 -2.38 -14.78
C PHE A 145 1.78 -1.89 -14.26
N LEU A 146 1.71 -0.69 -13.69
CA LEU A 146 0.46 -0.14 -13.14
C LEU A 146 -0.15 0.96 -14.02
N ASN A 147 0.46 1.28 -15.17
CA ASN A 147 -0.02 2.26 -16.13
C ASN A 147 -0.27 3.66 -15.53
N ILE A 148 0.58 4.06 -14.59
CA ILE A 148 0.55 5.38 -13.95
C ILE A 148 1.61 6.25 -14.62
N SER A 149 1.23 6.99 -15.65
CA SER A 149 2.14 7.86 -16.42
C SER A 149 2.25 9.28 -15.85
N ASP A 150 1.29 9.72 -15.03
CA ASP A 150 1.33 11.04 -14.41
C ASP A 150 2.49 11.12 -13.40
N HIS A 151 3.46 12.00 -13.68
CA HIS A 151 4.69 12.13 -12.89
C HIS A 151 4.41 12.58 -11.45
N PHE A 152 3.40 13.42 -11.23
CA PHE A 152 3.03 13.86 -9.90
C PHE A 152 2.37 12.73 -9.12
N HIS A 153 1.46 11.97 -9.73
CA HIS A 153 0.87 10.79 -9.09
C HIS A 153 1.91 9.73 -8.74
N GLN A 154 2.89 9.49 -9.62
CA GLN A 154 4.03 8.61 -9.31
C GLN A 154 4.80 9.11 -8.07
N THR A 155 5.08 10.40 -7.99
CA THR A 155 5.80 11.01 -6.85
C THR A 155 4.97 10.90 -5.57
N SER A 156 3.69 11.21 -5.64
CA SER A 156 2.72 11.07 -4.54
C SER A 156 2.72 9.64 -3.97
N ILE A 157 2.58 8.62 -4.84
CA ILE A 157 2.60 7.21 -4.41
C ILE A 157 3.92 6.85 -3.74
N LEU A 158 5.05 7.27 -4.29
CA LEU A 158 6.38 6.97 -3.74
C LEU A 158 6.61 7.66 -2.38
N LEU A 159 6.11 8.88 -2.18
CA LEU A 159 6.17 9.57 -0.88
C LEU A 159 5.23 8.93 0.15
N ALA A 160 4.06 8.45 -0.26
CA ALA A 160 3.19 7.66 0.60
C ALA A 160 3.87 6.33 1.03
N ILE A 161 4.59 5.67 0.12
CA ILE A 161 5.39 4.48 0.43
C ILE A 161 6.55 4.85 1.38
N GLN A 162 7.22 5.99 1.17
CA GLN A 162 8.26 6.48 2.07
C GLN A 162 7.73 6.72 3.50
N LEU A 163 6.52 7.26 3.64
CA LEU A 163 5.86 7.37 4.95
C LEU A 163 5.67 5.99 5.61
N LEU A 164 5.23 4.97 4.84
CA LEU A 164 5.13 3.61 5.36
C LEU A 164 6.49 3.07 5.79
N GLN A 165 7.55 3.30 5.00
CA GLN A 165 8.92 2.91 5.34
C GLN A 165 9.42 3.57 6.62
N MET A 166 9.15 4.85 6.83
CA MET A 166 9.49 5.58 8.06
C MET A 166 8.81 5.01 9.31
N LEU A 167 7.65 4.37 9.14
CA LEU A 167 6.90 3.68 10.19
C LEU A 167 7.20 2.18 10.25
N GLY A 168 8.17 1.68 9.47
CA GLY A 168 8.47 0.25 9.39
C GLY A 168 7.30 -0.59 8.86
N PHE A 169 6.41 0.01 8.06
CA PHE A 169 5.12 -0.56 7.61
C PHE A 169 4.15 -0.94 8.74
N ASP A 170 4.33 -0.37 9.95
CA ASP A 170 3.41 -0.58 11.06
C ASP A 170 2.08 0.14 10.82
N LYS A 171 1.08 -0.64 10.41
CA LYS A 171 -0.27 -0.16 10.07
C LYS A 171 -1.00 0.40 11.28
N GLU A 172 -0.81 -0.19 12.45
CA GLU A 172 -1.44 0.26 13.69
C GLU A 172 -0.83 1.58 14.16
N ALA A 173 0.49 1.72 14.10
CA ALA A 173 1.18 2.97 14.42
C ALA A 173 0.75 4.12 13.49
N LEU A 174 0.60 3.85 12.19
CA LEU A 174 0.06 4.83 11.23
C LEU A 174 -1.35 5.28 11.63
N GLN A 175 -2.24 4.32 11.92
CA GLN A 175 -3.63 4.62 12.26
C GLN A 175 -3.74 5.37 13.61
N ALA A 176 -2.92 5.00 14.59
CA ALA A 176 -2.87 5.69 15.88
C ALA A 176 -2.44 7.16 15.73
N ARG A 177 -1.44 7.45 14.89
CA ARG A 177 -1.02 8.83 14.58
C ARG A 177 -2.12 9.59 13.85
N ARG A 178 -2.75 8.98 12.83
CA ARG A 178 -3.87 9.60 12.09
C ARG A 178 -5.04 9.97 12.98
N THR A 179 -5.42 9.10 13.90
CA THR A 179 -6.54 9.32 14.83
C THR A 179 -6.29 10.54 15.72
N LYS A 180 -5.05 10.73 16.22
CA LYS A 180 -4.68 11.92 17.01
C LYS A 180 -4.78 13.22 16.22
N CYS A 181 -4.62 13.15 14.90
CA CYS A 181 -4.66 14.31 14.02
C CYS A 181 -6.08 14.68 13.58
N GLU A 182 -7.11 13.89 13.87
CA GLU A 182 -8.45 14.08 13.30
C GLU A 182 -9.04 15.47 13.59
N HIS A 183 -8.77 16.01 14.78
CA HIS A 183 -9.27 17.31 15.23
C HIS A 183 -8.16 18.32 15.57
N GLN A 184 -6.90 17.96 15.37
CA GLN A 184 -5.76 18.80 15.70
C GLN A 184 -4.82 18.93 14.51
N ASN A 185 -4.28 20.12 14.28
CA ASN A 185 -3.32 20.38 13.22
C ASN A 185 -1.91 20.00 13.70
N TRP A 186 -1.71 18.72 13.97
CA TRP A 186 -0.44 18.14 14.40
C TRP A 186 0.00 17.07 13.40
N ASP A 187 1.31 16.84 13.32
CA ASP A 187 1.92 15.75 12.54
C ASP A 187 1.40 15.64 11.09
N PRO A 188 1.58 16.70 10.27
CA PRO A 188 1.01 16.77 8.94
C PRO A 188 1.44 15.62 8.03
N ILE A 189 2.60 15.00 8.27
CA ILE A 189 3.12 13.90 7.44
C ILE A 189 2.15 12.71 7.33
N VAL A 190 1.36 12.41 8.37
CA VAL A 190 0.44 11.25 8.37
C VAL A 190 -0.94 11.58 7.81
N TRP A 191 -1.20 12.84 7.46
CA TRP A 191 -2.53 13.26 7.02
C TRP A 191 -2.92 12.56 5.72
N THR A 192 -4.13 12.02 5.71
CA THR A 192 -4.76 11.53 4.49
C THR A 192 -5.19 12.69 3.61
N CYS A 193 -5.46 12.45 2.34
CA CYS A 193 -6.06 13.43 1.43
C CYS A 193 -7.36 14.01 2.03
N HIS A 194 -8.20 13.15 2.61
CA HIS A 194 -9.41 13.59 3.32
C HIS A 194 -9.09 14.54 4.49
N ARG A 195 -8.06 14.24 5.29
CA ARG A 195 -7.64 15.11 6.40
C ARG A 195 -7.08 16.46 5.91
N VAL A 196 -6.38 16.47 4.77
CA VAL A 196 -5.94 17.70 4.10
C VAL A 196 -7.16 18.51 3.63
N MET A 197 -8.13 17.88 2.97
CA MET A 197 -9.37 18.56 2.55
C MET A 197 -10.14 19.13 3.75
N LYS A 198 -10.21 18.41 4.87
CA LYS A 198 -10.80 18.91 6.12
C LYS A 198 -10.05 20.15 6.64
N TRP A 199 -8.73 20.14 6.60
CA TRP A 199 -7.93 21.32 6.98
C TRP A 199 -8.22 22.51 6.08
N ILE A 200 -8.26 22.32 4.76
CA ILE A 200 -8.59 23.38 3.78
C ILE A 200 -9.94 24.02 4.10
N ARG A 201 -10.96 23.22 4.44
CA ARG A 201 -12.27 23.74 4.87
C ARG A 201 -12.16 24.55 6.16
N ASN A 202 -11.36 24.10 7.13
CA ASN A 202 -11.20 24.76 8.43
C ASN A 202 -10.43 26.09 8.36
N ILE A 203 -9.68 26.35 7.28
CA ILE A 203 -8.97 27.61 7.06
C ILE A 203 -9.72 28.54 6.09
N ASP A 204 -11.05 28.40 6.00
CA ASP A 204 -11.94 29.23 5.18
C ASP A 204 -11.69 29.14 3.66
N LEU A 205 -11.17 28.00 3.18
CA LEU A 205 -10.97 27.71 1.75
C LEU A 205 -11.88 26.57 1.26
N GLU A 206 -13.08 26.43 1.85
CA GLU A 206 -13.96 25.28 1.62
C GLU A 206 -14.38 25.08 0.16
N GLU A 207 -14.57 26.16 -0.60
CA GLU A 207 -14.95 26.12 -2.02
C GLU A 207 -13.89 25.45 -2.92
N PHE A 208 -12.65 25.34 -2.44
CA PHE A 208 -11.54 24.73 -3.16
C PHE A 208 -11.21 23.31 -2.68
N ALA A 209 -11.74 22.87 -1.54
CA ALA A 209 -11.31 21.63 -0.89
C ALA A 209 -11.54 20.39 -1.78
N ASP A 210 -12.70 20.30 -2.43
CA ASP A 210 -13.07 19.15 -3.25
C ASP A 210 -12.23 19.01 -4.52
N ASN A 211 -11.55 20.09 -4.94
CA ASN A 211 -10.64 20.05 -6.09
C ASN A 211 -9.42 19.16 -5.84
N LEU A 212 -9.12 18.75 -4.60
CA LEU A 212 -8.01 17.85 -4.28
C LEU A 212 -8.31 16.38 -4.56
N GLN A 213 -9.58 16.02 -4.78
CA GLN A 213 -9.97 14.63 -5.02
C GLN A 213 -9.29 14.10 -6.29
N GLY A 214 -8.64 12.94 -6.16
CA GLY A 214 -7.94 12.30 -7.28
C GLY A 214 -6.62 12.98 -7.68
N LYS A 215 -6.13 13.99 -6.94
CA LYS A 215 -4.84 14.65 -7.23
C LYS A 215 -3.65 14.05 -6.48
N GLY A 216 -3.88 13.12 -5.56
CA GLY A 216 -2.80 12.51 -4.77
C GLY A 216 -2.15 13.44 -3.75
N ILE A 217 -2.85 14.49 -3.30
CA ILE A 217 -2.32 15.40 -2.28
C ILE A 217 -2.68 14.87 -0.90
N HIS A 218 -1.65 14.56 -0.13
CA HIS A 218 -1.73 14.06 1.24
C HIS A 218 -0.53 14.58 2.04
N GLY A 219 -0.50 14.26 3.33
CA GLY A 219 0.47 14.75 4.30
C GLY A 219 1.94 14.56 3.93
N ALA A 220 2.29 13.37 3.42
CA ALA A 220 3.66 13.07 3.01
C ALA A 220 4.11 13.90 1.81
N VAL A 221 3.23 14.22 0.86
CA VAL A 221 3.53 15.19 -0.21
C VAL A 221 3.82 16.57 0.37
N ILE A 222 2.95 17.06 1.24
CA ILE A 222 3.08 18.40 1.86
C ILE A 222 4.37 18.51 2.69
N THR A 223 4.79 17.43 3.33
CA THR A 223 5.90 17.45 4.32
C THR A 223 7.24 17.03 3.74
N LEU A 224 7.27 16.10 2.76
CA LEU A 224 8.50 15.48 2.27
C LEU A 224 8.92 15.96 0.88
N ASP A 225 8.00 16.47 0.06
CA ASP A 225 8.33 16.96 -1.29
C ASP A 225 8.81 18.41 -1.24
N GLN A 226 10.12 18.61 -1.36
CA GLN A 226 10.72 19.95 -1.39
C GLN A 226 10.28 20.80 -2.59
N SER A 227 9.76 20.17 -3.64
CA SER A 227 9.24 20.86 -4.83
C SER A 227 7.75 21.21 -4.72
N PHE A 228 7.05 20.69 -3.70
CA PHE A 228 5.64 20.99 -3.49
C PHE A 228 5.47 22.21 -2.59
N ASP A 229 5.56 23.39 -3.20
CA ASP A 229 5.41 24.67 -2.52
C ASP A 229 3.95 25.18 -2.49
N THR A 230 3.74 26.37 -1.94
CA THR A 230 2.41 26.99 -1.87
C THR A 230 1.82 27.29 -3.24
N GLU A 231 2.64 27.58 -4.26
CA GLU A 231 2.15 27.81 -5.61
C GLU A 231 1.61 26.51 -6.22
N ALA A 232 2.34 25.41 -6.07
CA ALA A 232 1.91 24.08 -6.46
C ALA A 232 0.62 23.67 -5.75
N PHE A 233 0.50 23.93 -4.45
CA PHE A 233 -0.70 23.61 -3.68
C PHE A 233 -1.90 24.49 -4.10
N ALA A 234 -1.70 25.80 -4.28
CA ALA A 234 -2.74 26.71 -4.78
C ALA A 234 -3.26 26.29 -6.17
N LYS A 235 -2.33 25.92 -7.07
CA LYS A 235 -2.68 25.39 -8.40
C LYS A 235 -3.51 24.11 -8.29
N ALA A 236 -3.14 23.20 -7.39
CA ALA A 236 -3.90 21.99 -7.17
C ALA A 236 -5.28 22.24 -6.55
N LEU A 237 -5.42 23.25 -5.69
CA LEU A 237 -6.72 23.72 -5.18
C LEU A 237 -7.57 24.42 -6.26
N GLY A 238 -6.98 24.78 -7.40
CA GLY A 238 -7.66 25.56 -8.43
C GLY A 238 -7.76 27.06 -8.10
N ILE A 239 -6.94 27.55 -7.17
CA ILE A 239 -6.88 28.97 -6.82
C ILE A 239 -6.13 29.72 -7.93
N PRO A 240 -6.75 30.70 -8.61
CA PRO A 240 -6.10 31.44 -9.69
C PRO A 240 -4.86 32.23 -9.22
N SER A 241 -3.87 32.37 -10.10
CA SER A 241 -2.60 33.08 -9.81
C SER A 241 -2.78 34.56 -9.44
N ASN A 242 -3.88 35.19 -9.87
CA ASN A 242 -4.20 36.59 -9.55
C ASN A 242 -4.91 36.77 -8.20
N LYS A 243 -5.29 35.69 -7.50
CA LYS A 243 -5.91 35.75 -6.16
C LYS A 243 -4.87 35.80 -5.06
N HIS A 244 -4.05 36.85 -5.06
CA HIS A 244 -2.90 37.01 -4.15
C HIS A 244 -3.26 36.92 -2.66
N MET A 245 -4.43 37.41 -2.25
CA MET A 245 -4.88 37.32 -0.86
C MET A 245 -5.11 35.86 -0.41
N LEU A 246 -5.70 35.03 -1.27
CA LEU A 246 -5.94 33.61 -0.97
C LEU A 246 -4.64 32.81 -0.94
N GLN A 247 -3.72 33.10 -1.87
CA GLN A 247 -2.40 32.47 -1.88
C GLN A 247 -1.57 32.85 -0.66
N ARG A 248 -1.62 34.13 -0.25
CA ARG A 248 -0.95 34.58 0.97
C ARG A 248 -1.57 33.94 2.21
N HIS A 249 -2.89 33.83 2.27
CA HIS A 249 -3.58 33.14 3.36
C HIS A 249 -3.13 31.67 3.46
N LEU A 250 -3.18 30.93 2.36
CA LEU A 250 -2.70 29.54 2.29
C LEU A 250 -1.23 29.42 2.71
N PHE A 251 -0.37 30.35 2.30
CA PHE A 251 1.05 30.38 2.67
C PHE A 251 1.26 30.49 4.19
N GLU A 252 0.56 31.42 4.86
CA GLU A 252 0.67 31.59 6.31
C GLU A 252 0.13 30.35 7.05
N GLU A 253 -0.98 29.78 6.58
CA GLU A 253 -1.55 28.54 7.16
C GLU A 253 -0.61 27.33 7.01
N ILE A 254 0.05 27.15 5.86
CA ILE A 254 1.06 26.09 5.66
C ILE A 254 2.26 26.29 6.60
N LYS A 255 2.68 27.54 6.83
CA LYS A 255 3.77 27.84 7.77
C LYS A 255 3.41 27.41 9.19
N LEU A 256 2.17 27.63 9.63
CA LEU A 256 1.72 27.21 10.95
C LEU A 256 1.78 25.69 11.14
N LEU A 257 1.67 24.89 10.07
CA LEU A 257 1.86 23.43 10.12
C LEU A 257 3.33 23.01 10.25
N SER A 258 4.26 23.86 9.80
CA SER A 258 5.69 23.58 9.79
C SER A 258 6.40 23.95 11.10
N VAL A 259 5.72 24.68 12.00
CA VAL A 259 6.25 25.00 13.32
C VAL A 259 6.01 23.80 14.24
N PRO A 260 7.03 23.21 14.86
CA PRO A 260 6.82 22.22 15.90
C PRO A 260 6.06 22.88 17.06
N LEU A 261 4.84 22.41 17.32
CA LEU A 261 4.06 22.73 18.52
C LEU A 261 4.76 22.21 19.77
#